data_AF-A0AAW2YXV2-F1
#
_entry.id   AF-A0AAW2YXV2-F1
#
_cell.length_a   1.000
_cell.length_b   1.000
_cell.length_c   1.000
_cell.angle_alpha   90.00
_cell.angle_beta   90.00
_cell.angle_gamma   90.00
#
_symmetry.space_group_name_H-M   'P 1'
#
loop_
_entity.id
_entity.type
_entity.pdbx_description
1 polymer ?
#
loop_
_entity_poly.entity_id
_entity_poly.type
_entity_poly.pdbx_seq_one_letter_code
_entity_poly.pdbx_strand_id
1 'polypeptide(L)'
;MTSSVQALEQHLKDLHAVIYEEKKGSILNPTSIISDINDFCARLSKDEYSLASSLIFDEKEGLFAFVNKSLDSYASDKTMSLARKASFDFILNYIKQADSQIADYAVTIKKWSLNAFRRDESNVVKHAALQPIIRLIQQDYPQVTTQSFDIKNTFQILFREFSRGKPGAVVKGALLELLGIITEHFPGECHTQGNQLLEAYMDTLQTQSQKPNPEMQLIASSFKGLSYFLSQFGGSIEEGSDYIKPLYGYLCKALELVNATRHDASKCNIFDF
;
A
#
# COMPACT_ATOMS: atom_id res chain seq x y z
N MET A 1 -33.24 5.99 -3.34
CA MET A 1 -32.08 6.61 -2.69
C MET A 1 -32.01 6.28 -1.19
N THR A 2 -33.07 6.44 -0.38
CA THR A 2 -33.05 6.06 1.05
C THR A 2 -32.76 4.57 1.31
N SER A 3 -33.19 3.67 0.42
CA SER A 3 -32.99 2.22 0.58
C SER A 3 -31.57 1.72 0.30
N SER A 4 -30.77 2.42 -0.52
CA SER A 4 -29.40 1.97 -0.87
C SER A 4 -28.42 2.30 0.27
N VAL A 5 -28.48 3.52 0.79
CA VAL A 5 -27.61 4.01 1.87
C VAL A 5 -27.82 3.22 3.17
N GLN A 6 -29.06 2.85 3.47
CA GLN A 6 -29.41 2.01 4.61
C GLN A 6 -28.75 0.63 4.57
N ALA A 7 -28.56 0.05 3.37
CA ALA A 7 -27.91 -1.24 3.22
C ALA A 7 -26.41 -1.17 3.57
N LEU A 8 -25.71 -0.13 3.08
CA LEU A 8 -24.30 0.10 3.43
C LEU A 8 -24.12 0.36 4.92
N GLU A 9 -24.98 1.19 5.52
CA GLU A 9 -24.95 1.45 6.96
C GLU A 9 -25.17 0.16 7.77
N GLN A 10 -26.07 -0.72 7.32
CA GLN A 10 -26.30 -2.01 7.95
C GLN A 10 -25.07 -2.93 7.85
N HIS A 11 -24.43 -3.03 6.69
CA HIS A 11 -23.20 -3.82 6.55
C HIS A 11 -22.07 -3.31 7.46
N LEU A 12 -21.93 -1.98 7.62
CA LEU A 12 -20.96 -1.41 8.56
C LEU A 12 -21.32 -1.76 10.01
N LYS A 13 -22.59 -1.68 10.41
CA LYS A 13 -23.05 -2.11 11.74
C LYS A 13 -22.77 -3.59 11.99
N ASP A 14 -23.07 -4.46 11.03
CA ASP A 14 -22.81 -5.89 11.11
C ASP A 14 -21.30 -6.15 11.27
N LEU A 15 -20.46 -5.40 10.54
CA LEU A 15 -19.00 -5.50 10.65
C LEU A 15 -18.50 -5.13 12.06
N HIS A 16 -19.03 -4.06 12.67
CA HIS A 16 -18.70 -3.70 14.04
C HIS A 16 -19.25 -4.71 15.06
N ALA A 17 -20.42 -5.31 14.82
CA ALA A 17 -21.00 -6.32 15.69
C ALA A 17 -20.09 -7.55 15.85
N VAL A 18 -19.30 -7.90 14.82
CA VAL A 18 -18.28 -8.97 14.91
C VAL A 18 -17.32 -8.74 16.09
N ILE A 19 -16.91 -7.49 16.35
CA ILE A 19 -15.99 -7.13 17.44
C ILE A 19 -16.69 -7.22 18.81
N TYR A 20 -17.98 -6.86 18.89
CA TYR A 20 -18.69 -6.73 20.17
C TYR A 20 -19.36 -8.04 20.63
N GLU A 21 -19.86 -8.85 19.70
CA GLU A 21 -20.67 -10.04 20.00
C GLU A 21 -19.84 -11.31 20.22
N GLU A 22 -18.53 -11.24 19.98
CA GLU A 22 -17.61 -12.38 20.09
C GLU A 22 -17.39 -12.92 21.51
N LYS A 23 -18.09 -12.40 22.53
CA LYS A 23 -18.21 -13.14 23.79
C LYS A 23 -19.01 -14.45 23.63
N LYS A 24 -19.77 -14.67 22.54
CA LYS A 24 -20.41 -15.97 22.22
C LYS A 24 -20.67 -16.16 20.71
N GLY A 25 -19.71 -16.75 19.98
CA GLY A 25 -19.98 -17.46 18.72
C GLY A 25 -20.69 -16.67 17.62
N SER A 26 -20.17 -15.51 17.25
CA SER A 26 -20.71 -14.76 16.10
C SER A 26 -20.63 -15.61 14.82
N ILE A 27 -21.75 -15.73 14.11
CA ILE A 27 -21.88 -16.47 12.83
C ILE A 27 -21.34 -15.61 11.66
N LEU A 28 -21.13 -14.31 11.90
CA LEU A 28 -20.78 -13.35 10.87
C LEU A 28 -19.29 -13.44 10.51
N ASN A 29 -19.00 -13.60 9.21
CA ASN A 29 -17.65 -13.55 8.69
C ASN A 29 -17.31 -12.11 8.26
N PRO A 30 -16.38 -11.42 8.95
CA PRO A 30 -16.06 -10.03 8.64
C PRO A 30 -15.50 -9.85 7.22
N THR A 31 -14.81 -10.85 6.66
CA THR A 31 -14.30 -10.78 5.29
C THR A 31 -15.44 -10.84 4.27
N SER A 32 -16.46 -11.65 4.52
CA SER A 32 -17.66 -11.71 3.67
C SER A 32 -18.42 -10.38 3.68
N ILE A 33 -18.60 -9.77 4.86
CA ILE A 33 -19.27 -8.47 4.98
C ILE A 33 -18.50 -7.38 4.20
N ILE A 34 -17.17 -7.36 4.27
CA ILE A 34 -16.36 -6.42 3.49
C ILE A 34 -16.51 -6.67 1.97
N SER A 35 -16.64 -7.93 1.54
CA SER A 35 -16.94 -8.28 0.15
C SER A 35 -18.30 -7.72 -0.28
N ASP A 36 -19.32 -7.84 0.57
CA ASP A 36 -20.66 -7.30 0.30
C ASP A 36 -20.65 -5.77 0.21
N ILE A 37 -19.87 -5.10 1.07
CA ILE A 37 -19.62 -3.64 0.99
C ILE A 37 -18.98 -3.28 -0.35
N ASN A 38 -17.97 -4.05 -0.80
CA ASN A 38 -17.30 -3.82 -2.07
C ASN A 38 -18.26 -3.98 -3.26
N ASP A 39 -19.05 -5.05 -3.27
CA ASP A 39 -20.03 -5.31 -4.32
C ASP A 39 -21.16 -4.28 -4.35
N PHE A 40 -21.56 -3.80 -3.17
CA PHE A 40 -22.50 -2.69 -3.04
C PHE A 40 -21.91 -1.41 -3.65
N CYS A 41 -20.70 -1.03 -3.25
CA CYS A 41 -20.03 0.19 -3.71
C CYS A 41 -19.73 0.18 -5.22
N ALA A 42 -19.47 -0.99 -5.79
CA ALA A 42 -19.24 -1.16 -7.22
C ALA A 42 -20.49 -0.86 -8.08
N ARG A 43 -21.69 -0.86 -7.48
CA ARG A 43 -22.96 -0.58 -8.16
C ARG A 43 -23.47 0.85 -7.97
N LEU A 44 -22.73 1.68 -7.23
CA LEU A 44 -23.13 3.06 -6.97
C LEU A 44 -23.05 3.92 -8.23
N SER A 45 -23.99 4.85 -8.36
CA SER A 45 -23.87 5.95 -9.31
C SER A 45 -22.85 6.98 -8.82
N LYS A 46 -22.35 7.84 -9.72
CA LYS A 46 -21.34 8.86 -9.39
C LYS A 46 -21.76 9.77 -8.24
N ASP A 47 -23.04 10.14 -8.18
CA ASP A 47 -23.59 11.06 -7.18
C ASP A 47 -23.75 10.40 -5.80
N GLU A 48 -23.74 9.06 -5.73
CA GLU A 48 -23.89 8.32 -4.46
C GLU A 48 -22.56 8.11 -3.72
N TYR A 49 -21.41 8.25 -4.40
CA TYR A 49 -20.09 8.05 -3.78
C TYR A 49 -19.79 9.05 -2.66
N SER A 50 -20.27 10.29 -2.75
CA SER A 50 -20.07 11.28 -1.68
C SER A 50 -20.73 10.81 -0.37
N LEU A 51 -22.00 10.40 -0.46
CA LEU A 51 -22.74 9.89 0.69
C LEU A 51 -22.16 8.56 1.21
N ALA A 52 -21.83 7.62 0.31
CA ALA A 52 -21.20 6.37 0.71
C ALA A 52 -19.85 6.60 1.42
N SER A 53 -19.04 7.53 0.93
CA SER A 53 -17.76 7.89 1.54
C SER A 53 -17.93 8.45 2.95
N SER A 54 -18.98 9.26 3.18
CA SER A 54 -19.27 9.78 4.52
C SER A 54 -19.55 8.67 5.55
N LEU A 55 -20.17 7.56 5.13
CA LEU A 55 -20.41 6.40 5.98
C LEU A 55 -19.16 5.53 6.14
N ILE A 56 -18.48 5.22 5.03
CA ILE A 56 -17.28 4.36 5.02
C ILE A 56 -16.16 4.95 5.88
N PHE A 57 -16.00 6.28 5.86
CA PHE A 57 -14.96 6.99 6.58
C PHE A 57 -15.44 7.67 7.86
N ASP A 58 -16.64 7.35 8.34
CA ASP A 58 -17.10 7.81 9.65
C ASP A 58 -16.10 7.39 10.76
N GLU A 59 -15.85 8.29 11.70
CA GLU A 59 -14.81 8.09 12.72
C GLU A 59 -15.16 7.01 13.76
N LYS A 60 -16.44 6.67 13.93
CA LYS A 60 -16.92 5.77 14.99
C LYS A 60 -17.45 4.44 14.45
N GLU A 61 -18.21 4.53 13.36
CA GLU A 61 -18.96 3.43 12.75
C GLU A 61 -18.42 3.07 11.35
N GLY A 62 -17.46 3.82 10.83
CA GLY A 62 -16.85 3.54 9.53
C GLY A 62 -15.88 2.35 9.55
N LEU A 63 -15.36 2.03 8.37
CA LEU A 63 -14.46 0.90 8.13
C LEU A 63 -13.15 1.05 8.92
N PHE A 64 -12.55 2.24 8.96
CA PHE A 64 -11.30 2.44 9.70
C PHE A 64 -11.50 2.38 11.21
N ALA A 65 -12.69 2.72 11.72
CA ALA A 65 -13.01 2.52 13.12
C ALA A 65 -13.03 1.01 13.47
N PHE A 66 -13.60 0.17 12.60
CA PHE A 66 -13.52 -1.29 12.73
C PHE A 66 -12.06 -1.77 12.70
N VAL A 67 -11.28 -1.35 11.70
CA VAL A 67 -9.86 -1.74 11.59
C VAL A 67 -9.10 -1.38 12.87
N ASN A 68 -9.26 -0.16 13.40
CA ASN A 68 -8.55 0.26 14.60
C ASN A 68 -8.97 -0.54 15.85
N LYS A 69 -10.28 -0.76 16.07
CA LYS A 69 -10.76 -1.58 17.18
C LYS A 69 -10.24 -3.03 17.08
N SER A 70 -10.18 -3.58 15.86
CA SER A 70 -9.65 -4.92 15.62
C SER A 70 -8.14 -5.01 15.85
N LEU A 71 -7.37 -3.94 15.62
CA LEU A 71 -5.95 -3.87 15.99
C LEU A 71 -5.77 -3.87 17.51
N ASP A 72 -6.65 -3.19 18.26
CA ASP A 72 -6.58 -3.12 19.71
C ASP A 72 -6.93 -4.45 20.39
N SER A 73 -7.95 -5.14 19.88
CA SER A 73 -8.55 -6.31 20.56
C SER A 73 -8.14 -7.65 19.94
N TYR A 74 -7.68 -7.66 18.69
CA TYR A 74 -7.47 -8.87 17.88
C TYR A 74 -6.21 -8.78 17.00
N ALA A 75 -5.14 -8.20 17.53
CA ALA A 75 -3.90 -7.95 16.79
C ALA A 75 -3.37 -9.21 16.07
N SER A 76 -3.27 -10.34 16.78
CA SER A 76 -2.70 -11.59 16.27
C SER A 76 -3.75 -12.59 15.75
N ASP A 77 -5.04 -12.23 15.73
CA ASP A 77 -6.10 -13.12 15.23
C ASP A 77 -6.03 -13.22 13.70
N LYS A 78 -6.05 -14.45 13.17
CA LYS A 78 -5.88 -14.71 11.74
C LYS A 78 -7.11 -14.27 10.92
N THR A 79 -8.32 -14.48 11.45
CA THR A 79 -9.57 -14.09 10.79
C THR A 79 -9.67 -12.57 10.72
N MET A 80 -9.34 -11.87 11.81
CA MET A 80 -9.30 -10.41 11.85
C MET A 80 -8.17 -9.85 11.01
N SER A 81 -7.02 -10.52 10.94
CA SER A 81 -5.96 -10.13 10.00
C SER A 81 -6.44 -10.19 8.54
N LEU A 82 -7.18 -11.22 8.15
CA LEU A 82 -7.77 -11.32 6.81
C LEU A 82 -8.83 -10.23 6.58
N ALA A 83 -9.65 -9.91 7.58
CA ALA A 83 -10.62 -8.83 7.48
C ALA A 83 -9.95 -7.45 7.34
N ARG A 84 -8.89 -7.17 8.11
CA ARG A 84 -8.12 -5.92 7.97
C ARG A 84 -7.48 -5.83 6.59
N LYS A 85 -6.90 -6.93 6.08
CA LYS A 85 -6.37 -7.01 4.71
C LYS A 85 -7.46 -6.73 3.67
N ALA A 86 -8.63 -7.38 3.78
CA ALA A 86 -9.76 -7.16 2.89
C ALA A 86 -10.28 -5.71 2.93
N SER A 87 -10.24 -5.08 4.11
CA SER A 87 -10.61 -3.66 4.27
C SER A 87 -9.72 -2.75 3.42
N PHE A 88 -8.40 -2.97 3.44
CA PHE A 88 -7.48 -2.17 2.63
C PHE A 88 -7.54 -2.50 1.14
N ASP A 89 -7.80 -3.75 0.76
CA ASP A 89 -8.06 -4.10 -0.65
C ASP A 89 -9.33 -3.41 -1.17
N PHE A 90 -10.39 -3.39 -0.35
CA PHE A 90 -11.60 -2.63 -0.65
C PHE A 90 -11.28 -1.14 -0.84
N ILE A 91 -10.56 -0.51 0.10
CA ILE A 91 -10.18 0.91 -0.04
C ILE A 91 -9.37 1.16 -1.31
N LEU A 92 -8.42 0.30 -1.64
CA LEU A 92 -7.64 0.41 -2.88
C LEU A 92 -8.55 0.37 -4.12
N ASN A 93 -9.52 -0.54 -4.15
CA ASN A 93 -10.49 -0.62 -5.23
C ASN A 93 -11.43 0.60 -5.25
N TYR A 94 -11.89 1.03 -4.08
CA TYR A 94 -12.81 2.15 -3.91
C TYR A 94 -12.20 3.48 -4.37
N ILE A 95 -10.90 3.72 -4.13
CA ILE A 95 -10.17 4.89 -4.68
C ILE A 95 -10.27 4.93 -6.20
N LYS A 96 -10.20 3.77 -6.88
CA LYS A 96 -10.31 3.71 -8.35
C LYS A 96 -11.75 3.96 -8.83
N GLN A 97 -12.74 3.52 -8.07
CA GLN A 97 -14.15 3.62 -8.43
C GLN A 97 -14.74 5.00 -8.17
N ALA A 98 -14.46 5.57 -6.99
CA ALA A 98 -14.96 6.89 -6.57
C ALA A 98 -14.23 8.05 -7.27
N ASP A 99 -13.03 7.80 -7.80
CA ASP A 99 -12.21 8.76 -8.53
C ASP A 99 -12.05 10.09 -7.76
N SER A 100 -12.35 11.24 -8.34
CA SER A 100 -12.23 12.56 -7.70
C SER A 100 -13.08 12.72 -6.42
N GLN A 101 -14.13 11.93 -6.23
CA GLN A 101 -14.99 12.00 -5.02
C GLN A 101 -14.27 11.52 -3.75
N ILE A 102 -13.15 10.81 -3.89
CA ILE A 102 -12.36 10.34 -2.73
C ILE A 102 -11.38 11.38 -2.19
N ALA A 103 -11.17 12.47 -2.93
CA ALA A 103 -10.05 13.37 -2.71
C ALA A 103 -10.08 14.04 -1.31
N ASP A 104 -11.28 14.36 -0.80
CA ASP A 104 -11.45 14.93 0.54
C ASP A 104 -11.14 13.94 1.67
N TYR A 105 -11.15 12.64 1.37
CA TYR A 105 -10.80 11.56 2.31
C TYR A 105 -9.35 11.08 2.18
N ALA A 106 -8.56 11.62 1.25
CA ALA A 106 -7.19 11.19 0.98
C ALA A 106 -6.30 11.23 2.24
N VAL A 107 -6.39 12.31 3.03
CA VAL A 107 -5.63 12.46 4.28
C VAL A 107 -6.06 11.42 5.32
N THR A 108 -7.36 11.17 5.44
CA THR A 108 -7.93 10.16 6.34
C THR A 108 -7.46 8.76 5.98
N ILE A 109 -7.52 8.41 4.68
CA ILE A 109 -7.03 7.12 4.17
C ILE A 109 -5.54 6.97 4.48
N LYS A 110 -4.71 7.96 4.16
CA LYS A 110 -3.27 7.94 4.45
C LYS A 110 -2.99 7.76 5.94
N LYS A 111 -3.69 8.48 6.81
CA LYS A 111 -3.55 8.37 8.27
C LYS A 111 -3.82 6.96 8.75
N TRP A 112 -4.94 6.36 8.36
CA TRP A 112 -5.35 5.04 8.85
C TRP A 112 -4.56 3.91 8.22
N SER A 113 -4.17 4.04 6.94
CA SER A 113 -3.20 3.16 6.28
C SER A 113 -1.86 3.12 7.01
N LEU A 114 -1.26 4.28 7.34
CA LEU A 114 -0.03 4.32 8.11
C LEU A 114 -0.20 3.76 9.53
N ASN A 115 -1.34 4.02 10.17
CA ASN A 115 -1.63 3.49 11.50
C ASN A 115 -1.63 1.96 11.49
N ALA A 116 -2.36 1.33 10.57
CA ALA A 116 -2.38 -0.12 10.45
C ALA A 116 -1.02 -0.68 10.05
N PHE A 117 -0.32 -0.06 9.09
CA PHE A 117 1.03 -0.48 8.70
C PHE A 117 2.01 -0.53 9.88
N ARG A 118 1.95 0.45 10.79
CA ARG A 118 2.85 0.52 11.95
C ARG A 118 2.46 -0.44 13.08
N ARG A 119 1.16 -0.71 13.24
CA ARG A 119 0.62 -1.42 14.40
C ARG A 119 0.35 -2.91 14.16
N ASP A 120 0.08 -3.30 12.92
CA ASP A 120 -0.26 -4.69 12.62
C ASP A 120 0.98 -5.59 12.64
N GLU A 121 0.84 -6.82 13.11
CA GLU A 121 1.92 -7.82 13.13
C GLU A 121 2.00 -8.59 11.80
N SER A 122 0.91 -8.60 11.04
CA SER A 122 0.77 -9.38 9.81
C SER A 122 1.37 -8.66 8.60
N ASN A 123 2.40 -9.27 7.99
CA ASN A 123 3.00 -8.75 6.75
C ASN A 123 1.99 -8.59 5.61
N VAL A 124 0.95 -9.44 5.54
CA VAL A 124 -0.07 -9.30 4.48
C VAL A 124 -0.95 -8.07 4.69
N VAL A 125 -1.25 -7.71 5.95
CA VAL A 125 -1.99 -6.49 6.26
C VAL A 125 -1.11 -5.27 6.06
N LYS A 126 0.14 -5.30 6.56
CA LYS A 126 1.10 -4.21 6.35
C LYS A 126 1.27 -3.89 4.87
N HIS A 127 1.42 -4.90 4.03
CA HIS A 127 1.48 -4.72 2.58
C HIS A 127 0.22 -4.08 2.02
N ALA A 128 -0.97 -4.62 2.34
CA ALA A 128 -2.24 -4.09 1.86
C ALA A 128 -2.47 -2.64 2.30
N ALA A 129 -2.09 -2.30 3.54
CA ALA A 129 -2.25 -0.95 4.08
C ALA A 129 -1.41 0.12 3.35
N LEU A 130 -0.27 -0.25 2.74
CA LEU A 130 0.55 0.67 1.95
C LEU A 130 -0.05 0.98 0.57
N GLN A 131 -0.83 0.06 -0.01
CA GLN A 131 -1.32 0.18 -1.39
C GLN A 131 -2.25 1.40 -1.60
N PRO A 132 -3.18 1.74 -0.69
CA PRO A 132 -3.95 2.98 -0.81
C PRO A 132 -3.09 4.24 -0.85
N ILE A 133 -1.99 4.30 -0.08
CA ILE A 133 -1.09 5.48 -0.08
C ILE A 133 -0.41 5.62 -1.43
N ILE A 134 0.13 4.51 -1.96
CA ILE A 134 0.70 4.44 -3.32
C ILE A 134 -0.31 4.99 -4.32
N ARG A 135 -1.55 4.48 -4.28
CA ARG A 135 -2.58 4.88 -5.25
C ARG A 135 -2.97 6.35 -5.12
N LEU A 136 -3.07 6.90 -3.90
CA LEU A 136 -3.44 8.30 -3.69
C LEU A 136 -2.39 9.27 -4.25
N ILE A 137 -1.09 8.96 -4.08
CA ILE A 137 -0.01 9.81 -4.61
C ILE A 137 -0.03 9.77 -6.14
N GLN A 138 -0.15 8.59 -6.74
CA GLN A 138 -0.14 8.42 -8.20
C GLN A 138 -1.39 8.98 -8.91
N GLN A 139 -2.43 9.38 -8.18
CA GLN A 139 -3.62 9.99 -8.75
C GLN A 139 -3.51 11.52 -8.87
N ASP A 140 -2.43 12.12 -8.35
CA ASP A 140 -2.17 13.56 -8.39
C ASP A 140 -3.37 14.42 -7.94
N TYR A 141 -4.12 13.96 -6.94
CA TYR A 141 -5.22 14.74 -6.38
C TYR A 141 -4.68 16.05 -5.79
N PRO A 142 -5.32 17.21 -6.03
CA PRO A 142 -4.87 18.50 -5.49
C PRO A 142 -4.74 18.54 -3.97
N GLN A 143 -5.53 17.72 -3.26
CA GLN A 143 -5.52 17.55 -1.82
C GLN A 143 -4.28 16.82 -1.31
N VAL A 144 -3.53 16.13 -2.18
CA VAL A 144 -2.31 15.39 -1.85
C VAL A 144 -1.11 16.33 -2.03
N THR A 145 -0.73 17.00 -0.95
CA THR A 145 0.36 17.99 -0.93
C THR A 145 1.40 17.61 0.10
N THR A 146 2.59 18.22 0.02
CA THR A 146 3.63 18.11 1.05
C THR A 146 3.10 18.29 2.47
N GLN A 147 2.22 19.28 2.68
CA GLN A 147 1.70 19.64 3.99
C GLN A 147 0.59 18.68 4.45
N SER A 148 -0.42 18.44 3.61
CA SER A 148 -1.57 17.60 3.96
C SER A 148 -1.18 16.14 4.19
N PHE A 149 -0.21 15.64 3.43
CA PHE A 149 0.31 14.28 3.58
C PHE A 149 1.49 14.20 4.55
N ASP A 150 2.01 15.31 5.06
CA ASP A 150 3.21 15.35 5.90
C ASP A 150 4.33 14.48 5.28
N ILE A 151 4.68 14.80 4.03
CA ILE A 151 5.46 13.92 3.15
C ILE A 151 6.83 13.62 3.77
N LYS A 152 7.50 14.63 4.32
CA LYS A 152 8.82 14.47 4.96
C LYS A 152 8.80 13.44 6.08
N ASN A 153 7.86 13.57 7.02
CA ASN A 153 7.75 12.64 8.14
C ASN A 153 7.29 11.25 7.66
N THR A 154 6.37 11.20 6.70
CA THR A 154 5.90 9.95 6.09
C THR A 154 7.06 9.19 5.45
N PHE A 155 7.87 9.86 4.64
CA PHE A 155 9.09 9.30 4.05
C PHE A 155 10.03 8.78 5.13
N GLN A 156 10.31 9.57 6.17
CA GLN A 156 11.20 9.16 7.26
C GLN A 156 10.70 7.93 8.03
N ILE A 157 9.38 7.82 8.25
CA ILE A 157 8.77 6.65 8.89
C ILE A 157 8.96 5.40 8.02
N LEU A 158 8.64 5.51 6.73
CA LEU A 158 8.73 4.39 5.77
C LEU A 158 10.18 3.95 5.58
N PHE A 159 11.10 4.89 5.40
CA PHE A 159 12.51 4.59 5.23
C PHE A 159 13.12 3.97 6.48
N ARG A 160 12.77 4.48 7.67
CA ARG A 160 13.20 3.88 8.94
C ARG A 160 12.69 2.44 9.08
N GLU A 161 11.43 2.17 8.74
CA GLU A 161 10.87 0.83 8.80
C GLU A 161 11.57 -0.12 7.81
N PHE A 162 11.90 0.36 6.60
CA PHE A 162 12.71 -0.40 5.64
C PHE A 162 14.11 -0.73 6.21
N SER A 163 14.85 0.27 6.68
CA SER A 163 16.23 0.11 7.12
C SER A 163 16.38 -0.65 8.45
N ARG A 164 15.43 -0.51 9.37
CA ARG A 164 15.55 -0.99 10.76
C ARG A 164 14.47 -1.98 11.18
N GLY A 165 13.28 -1.94 10.59
CA GLY A 165 12.13 -2.75 10.99
C GLY A 165 12.19 -4.22 10.60
N LYS A 166 13.19 -4.61 9.78
CA LYS A 166 13.34 -5.96 9.22
C LYS A 166 12.03 -6.54 8.64
N PRO A 167 11.28 -5.82 7.78
CA PRO A 167 10.01 -6.30 7.26
C PRO A 167 10.18 -7.55 6.39
N GLY A 168 9.10 -8.32 6.23
CA GLY A 168 9.06 -9.42 5.25
C GLY A 168 9.28 -8.92 3.81
N ALA A 169 9.72 -9.80 2.91
CA ALA A 169 10.08 -9.50 1.53
C ALA A 169 9.03 -8.66 0.77
N VAL A 170 7.76 -9.04 0.89
CA VAL A 170 6.63 -8.38 0.23
C VAL A 170 6.44 -6.94 0.76
N VAL A 171 6.58 -6.74 2.08
CA VAL A 171 6.47 -5.42 2.70
C VAL A 171 7.69 -4.56 2.36
N LYS A 172 8.89 -5.14 2.31
CA LYS A 172 10.10 -4.45 1.83
C LYS A 172 9.93 -3.95 0.40
N GLY A 173 9.36 -4.77 -0.49
CA GLY A 173 9.08 -4.38 -1.87
C GLY A 173 8.15 -3.18 -1.94
N ALA A 174 7.01 -3.23 -1.25
CA ALA A 174 6.06 -2.11 -1.21
C ALA A 174 6.64 -0.83 -0.59
N LEU A 175 7.52 -0.95 0.41
CA LEU A 175 8.23 0.21 0.98
C LEU A 175 9.16 0.85 -0.04
N LEU A 176 9.97 0.05 -0.72
CA LEU A 176 10.89 0.52 -1.76
C LEU A 176 10.14 1.16 -2.93
N GLU A 177 9.03 0.58 -3.38
CA GLU A 177 8.20 1.19 -4.42
C GLU A 177 7.63 2.53 -3.97
N LEU A 178 7.00 2.59 -2.78
CA LEU A 178 6.40 3.82 -2.26
C LEU A 178 7.44 4.93 -2.00
N LEU A 179 8.64 4.60 -1.53
CA LEU A 179 9.72 5.59 -1.35
C LEU A 179 10.16 6.19 -2.69
N GLY A 180 10.17 5.39 -3.76
CA GLY A 180 10.44 5.84 -5.12
C GLY A 180 9.35 6.78 -5.63
N ILE A 181 8.09 6.40 -5.45
CA ILE A 181 6.92 7.23 -5.83
C ILE A 181 6.91 8.56 -5.08
N ILE A 182 7.15 8.54 -3.76
CA ILE A 182 7.24 9.79 -2.99
C ILE A 182 8.38 10.68 -3.54
N THR A 183 9.49 10.08 -3.92
CA THR A 183 10.62 10.80 -4.53
C THR A 183 10.23 11.46 -5.86
N GLU A 184 9.50 10.74 -6.72
CA GLU A 184 9.06 11.25 -8.01
C GLU A 184 8.12 12.45 -7.87
N HIS A 185 7.12 12.35 -6.99
CA HIS A 185 6.10 13.38 -6.83
C HIS A 185 6.51 14.51 -5.88
N PHE A 186 7.43 14.26 -4.93
CA PHE A 186 7.85 15.22 -3.91
C PHE A 186 9.38 15.27 -3.70
N PRO A 187 10.18 15.51 -4.75
CA PRO A 187 11.64 15.39 -4.69
C PRO A 187 12.29 16.34 -3.66
N GLY A 188 11.70 17.52 -3.43
CA GLY A 188 12.19 18.51 -2.47
C GLY A 188 12.23 18.02 -1.03
N GLU A 189 11.31 17.12 -0.64
CA GLU A 189 11.24 16.58 0.73
C GLU A 189 12.21 15.40 0.94
N CYS A 190 12.71 14.80 -0.14
CA CYS A 190 13.51 13.59 -0.13
C CYS A 190 15.01 13.83 -0.35
N HIS A 191 15.41 15.03 -0.79
CA HIS A 191 16.77 15.31 -1.26
C HIS A 191 17.86 14.90 -0.25
N THR A 192 17.65 15.13 1.05
CA THR A 192 18.67 14.90 2.08
C THR A 192 19.02 13.41 2.26
N GLN A 193 18.14 12.51 1.84
CA GLN A 193 18.30 11.06 2.00
C GLN A 193 18.45 10.34 0.66
N GLY A 194 18.59 11.06 -0.45
CA GLY A 194 18.65 10.48 -1.80
C GLY A 194 19.75 9.43 -1.96
N ASN A 195 20.98 9.73 -1.52
CA ASN A 195 22.09 8.77 -1.59
C ASN A 195 21.83 7.50 -0.75
N GLN A 196 21.27 7.65 0.46
CA GLN A 196 20.94 6.52 1.32
C GLN A 196 19.83 5.64 0.71
N LEU A 197 18.88 6.26 0.02
CA LEU A 197 17.82 5.54 -0.67
C LEU A 197 18.35 4.81 -1.91
N LEU A 198 19.26 5.43 -2.67
CA LEU A 198 19.96 4.76 -3.78
C LEU A 198 20.76 3.55 -3.30
N GLU A 199 21.55 3.70 -2.24
CA GLU A 199 22.26 2.59 -1.59
C GLU A 199 21.29 1.47 -1.18
N ALA A 200 20.15 1.82 -0.57
CA ALA A 200 19.13 0.84 -0.20
C ALA A 200 18.59 0.03 -1.39
N TYR A 201 18.36 0.65 -2.55
CA TYR A 201 17.98 -0.06 -3.78
C TYR A 201 19.11 -0.96 -4.27
N MET A 202 20.33 -0.43 -4.37
CA MET A 202 21.49 -1.15 -4.90
C MET A 202 21.86 -2.36 -4.03
N ASP A 203 21.89 -2.20 -2.71
CA ASP A 203 22.17 -3.27 -1.75
C ASP A 203 21.10 -4.37 -1.82
N THR A 204 19.83 -3.99 -1.97
CA THR A 204 18.73 -4.94 -2.11
C THR A 204 18.89 -5.77 -3.39
N LEU A 205 19.14 -5.10 -4.52
CA LEU A 205 19.35 -5.76 -5.81
C LEU A 205 20.60 -6.64 -5.80
N GLN A 206 21.71 -6.15 -5.24
CA GLN A 206 22.95 -6.91 -5.08
C GLN A 206 22.69 -8.19 -4.29
N THR A 207 22.08 -8.06 -3.11
CA THR A 207 21.77 -9.19 -2.21
C THR A 207 20.91 -10.23 -2.92
N GLN A 208 19.84 -9.80 -3.60
CA GLN A 208 18.96 -10.73 -4.31
C GLN A 208 19.66 -11.38 -5.50
N SER A 209 20.55 -10.67 -6.20
CA SER A 209 21.31 -11.20 -7.35
C SER A 209 22.34 -12.28 -7.00
N GLN A 210 22.62 -12.46 -5.70
CA GLN A 210 23.56 -13.46 -5.16
C GLN A 210 22.83 -14.61 -4.46
N LYS A 211 21.53 -14.49 -4.20
CA LYS A 211 20.74 -15.55 -3.57
C LYS A 211 20.49 -16.69 -4.56
N PRO A 212 20.54 -17.96 -4.11
CA PRO A 212 20.17 -19.10 -4.95
C PRO A 212 18.68 -19.11 -5.30
N ASN A 213 17.84 -18.63 -4.39
CA ASN A 213 16.40 -18.48 -4.58
C ASN A 213 16.00 -17.01 -4.34
N PRO A 214 16.16 -16.15 -5.36
CA PRO A 214 15.84 -14.74 -5.25
C PRO A 214 14.33 -14.49 -5.09
N GLU A 215 13.99 -13.47 -4.32
CA GLU A 215 12.61 -13.00 -4.13
C GLU A 215 12.21 -12.09 -5.30
N MET A 216 11.65 -12.69 -6.36
CA MET A 216 11.37 -11.98 -7.61
C MET A 216 10.48 -10.74 -7.44
N GLN A 217 9.49 -10.78 -6.54
CA GLN A 217 8.64 -9.61 -6.25
C GLN A 217 9.41 -8.46 -5.60
N LEU A 218 10.37 -8.76 -4.72
CA LEU A 218 11.21 -7.73 -4.12
C LEU A 218 12.16 -7.13 -5.17
N ILE A 219 12.71 -7.95 -6.07
CA ILE A 219 13.51 -7.47 -7.21
C ILE A 219 12.69 -6.51 -8.09
N ALA A 220 11.50 -6.93 -8.52
CA ALA A 220 10.64 -6.11 -9.38
C ALA A 220 10.26 -4.78 -8.71
N SER A 221 9.86 -4.81 -7.44
CA SER A 221 9.51 -3.60 -6.67
C SER A 221 10.73 -2.69 -6.47
N SER A 222 11.92 -3.25 -6.29
CA SER A 222 13.17 -2.48 -6.16
C SER A 222 13.49 -1.75 -7.46
N PHE A 223 13.38 -2.41 -8.62
CA PHE A 223 13.59 -1.74 -9.91
C PHE A 223 12.54 -0.67 -10.16
N LYS A 224 11.27 -0.92 -9.84
CA LYS A 224 10.19 0.06 -10.01
C LYS A 224 10.35 1.28 -9.11
N GLY A 225 10.68 1.08 -7.84
CA GLY A 225 11.01 2.18 -6.93
C GLY A 225 12.23 2.97 -7.41
N LEU A 226 13.28 2.26 -7.87
CA LEU A 226 14.49 2.88 -8.38
C LEU A 226 14.23 3.68 -9.67
N SER A 227 13.34 3.22 -10.57
CA SER A 227 13.01 3.99 -11.78
C SER A 227 12.34 5.32 -11.43
N TYR A 228 11.40 5.32 -10.47
CA TYR A 228 10.79 6.56 -9.98
C TYR A 228 11.83 7.48 -9.32
N PHE A 229 12.72 6.92 -8.51
CA PHE A 229 13.82 7.67 -7.91
C PHE A 229 14.73 8.34 -8.96
N LEU A 230 15.16 7.56 -9.97
CA LEU A 230 16.06 8.03 -11.02
C LEU A 230 15.42 9.06 -11.95
N SER A 231 14.09 9.10 -12.06
CA SER A 231 13.40 10.14 -12.84
C SER A 231 13.69 11.56 -12.34
N GLN A 232 13.93 11.72 -11.03
CA GLN A 232 14.21 13.02 -10.40
C GLN A 232 15.68 13.21 -10.06
N PHE A 233 16.35 12.16 -9.57
CA PHE A 233 17.74 12.24 -9.12
C PHE A 233 18.77 11.68 -10.12
N GLY A 234 18.32 11.14 -11.25
CA GLY A 234 19.21 10.59 -12.29
C GLY A 234 20.12 11.64 -12.93
N GLY A 235 19.66 12.89 -13.08
CA GLY A 235 20.45 13.97 -13.68
C GLY A 235 21.57 14.51 -12.77
N SER A 236 21.41 14.43 -11.44
CA SER A 236 22.48 14.72 -10.47
C SER A 236 23.54 13.61 -10.40
N ILE A 237 23.29 12.52 -11.12
CA ILE A 237 24.17 11.38 -11.20
C ILE A 237 24.73 11.37 -12.64
N GLU A 238 25.85 12.05 -12.83
CA GLU A 238 26.52 12.21 -14.13
C GLU A 238 26.88 10.86 -14.82
N GLU A 239 27.12 10.93 -16.13
CA GLU A 239 27.77 9.88 -16.90
C GLU A 239 29.08 9.44 -16.20
N GLY A 240 29.15 8.16 -15.81
CA GLY A 240 30.29 7.62 -15.06
C GLY A 240 30.01 7.30 -13.59
N SER A 241 28.77 7.41 -13.13
CA SER A 241 28.44 6.97 -11.76
C SER A 241 28.68 5.48 -11.53
N ASP A 242 29.35 5.19 -10.41
CA ASP A 242 29.85 3.86 -10.07
C ASP A 242 28.75 2.79 -9.95
N TYR A 243 27.49 3.19 -9.79
CA TYR A 243 26.36 2.27 -9.65
C TYR A 243 25.74 1.81 -10.99
N ILE A 244 25.96 2.52 -12.12
CA ILE A 244 25.33 2.18 -13.41
C ILE A 244 25.75 0.78 -13.87
N LYS A 245 27.04 0.48 -13.82
CA LYS A 245 27.58 -0.82 -14.24
C LYS A 245 27.07 -1.97 -13.37
N PRO A 246 27.10 -1.89 -12.03
CA PRO A 246 26.42 -2.86 -11.16
C PRO A 246 24.92 -2.99 -11.45
N LEU A 247 24.20 -1.88 -11.61
CA LEU A 247 22.76 -1.86 -11.87
C LEU A 247 22.41 -2.61 -13.16
N TYR A 248 23.14 -2.36 -14.23
CA TYR A 248 23.00 -3.09 -15.49
C TYR A 248 23.21 -4.60 -15.29
N GLY A 249 24.24 -4.98 -14.53
CA GLY A 249 24.50 -6.38 -14.19
C GLY A 249 23.35 -7.03 -13.40
N TYR A 250 22.75 -6.30 -12.46
CA TYR A 250 21.58 -6.79 -11.72
C TYR A 250 20.36 -6.94 -12.61
N LEU A 251 20.15 -6.02 -13.55
CA LEU A 251 19.05 -6.09 -14.52
C LEU A 251 19.19 -7.30 -15.45
N CYS A 252 20.38 -7.54 -16.00
CA CYS A 252 20.65 -8.73 -16.84
C CYS A 252 20.36 -10.04 -16.08
N LYS A 253 20.83 -10.16 -14.83
CA LYS A 253 20.54 -11.33 -14.00
C LYS A 253 19.05 -11.50 -13.73
N ALA A 254 18.34 -10.41 -13.43
CA ALA A 254 16.90 -10.46 -13.21
C ALA A 254 16.14 -10.92 -14.47
N LEU A 255 16.59 -10.48 -15.65
CA LEU A 255 16.08 -10.92 -16.94
C LEU A 255 16.33 -12.40 -17.21
N GLU A 256 17.52 -12.89 -16.92
CA GLU A 256 17.85 -14.33 -17.01
C GLU A 256 16.93 -15.17 -16.12
N LEU A 257 16.68 -14.73 -14.89
CA LEU A 257 15.76 -15.39 -13.95
C LEU A 257 14.31 -15.42 -14.46
N VAL A 258 13.82 -14.32 -15.05
CA VAL A 258 12.48 -14.29 -15.67
C VAL A 258 12.40 -15.25 -16.85
N ASN A 259 13.43 -15.30 -17.69
CA ASN A 259 13.44 -16.20 -18.84
C ASN A 259 13.51 -17.67 -18.41
N ALA A 260 14.31 -18.00 -17.39
CA ALA A 260 14.36 -19.34 -16.82
C ALA A 260 13.00 -19.76 -16.21
N THR A 261 12.32 -18.86 -15.50
CA THR A 261 11.01 -19.14 -14.91
C THR A 261 9.86 -19.13 -15.92
N ARG A 262 9.97 -18.44 -17.06
CA ARG A 262 8.99 -18.51 -18.16
C ARG A 262 8.90 -19.89 -18.80
N HIS A 263 9.94 -20.71 -18.72
CA HIS A 263 9.88 -22.12 -19.10
C HIS A 263 9.09 -22.98 -18.08
N ASP A 264 8.77 -22.46 -16.88
CA ASP A 264 8.03 -23.12 -15.79
C ASP A 264 6.83 -22.32 -15.22
N ALA A 265 6.26 -21.41 -16.02
CA ALA A 265 5.01 -20.64 -15.81
C ALA A 265 5.07 -19.22 -15.19
N SER A 266 4.28 -18.36 -15.85
CA SER A 266 4.01 -16.92 -15.70
C SER A 266 3.75 -16.39 -14.29
N LYS A 267 4.55 -15.39 -13.82
CA LYS A 267 4.16 -14.39 -12.78
C LYS A 267 5.14 -13.25 -12.47
N CYS A 268 6.03 -12.83 -13.38
CA CYS A 268 6.93 -11.69 -13.12
C CYS A 268 6.92 -10.69 -14.28
N ASN A 269 6.06 -9.68 -14.17
CA ASN A 269 6.14 -8.48 -15.02
C ASN A 269 7.13 -7.50 -14.39
N ILE A 270 8.41 -7.65 -14.74
CA ILE A 270 9.46 -6.67 -14.42
C ILE A 270 9.31 -5.39 -15.28
N PHE A 271 8.41 -5.39 -16.28
CA PHE A 271 8.29 -4.36 -17.32
C PHE A 271 6.90 -3.73 -17.47
N ASP A 272 6.00 -3.86 -16.49
CA ASP A 272 4.79 -3.00 -16.46
C ASP A 272 5.20 -1.61 -15.95
N PHE A 273 5.85 -0.85 -16.83
CA PHE A 273 6.15 0.58 -16.68
C PHE A 273 4.94 1.39 -17.13
#